data_AF-A0A6H9Y1Y7-F1
#
_entry.id   AF-A0A6H9Y1Y7-F1
#
_cell.length_a   1.000
_cell.length_b   1.000
_cell.length_c   1.000
_cell.angle_alpha   90.00
_cell.angle_beta   90.00
_cell.angle_gamma   90.00
#
_symmetry.space_group_name_H-M   'P 1'
#
loop_
_entity.id
_entity.type
_entity.pdbx_description
1 polymer ?
#
loop_
_entity_poly.entity_id
_entity_poly.type
_entity_poly.pdbx_seq_one_letter_code
_entity_poly.pdbx_strand_id
1 'polypeptide(L)'
;MRALLLATLLSMPAQAATPAEIDYAVQGILAREGVRFVTYEVDETGRVHLLSGHNEPAWRIEKAVEALQSHPDIAELVWTPLDTEFCPIR
;
A
#
# COMPACT_ATOMS: atom_id res chain seq x y z
N MET A 1 43.89 25.17 -12.84
CA MET A 1 42.62 25.16 -13.60
C MET A 1 41.75 24.04 -13.08
N ARG A 2 40.49 24.35 -12.71
CA ARG A 2 39.25 23.55 -12.82
C ARG A 2 39.38 22.02 -12.63
N ALA A 3 38.69 21.35 -11.73
CA ALA A 3 37.32 21.55 -11.26
C ALA A 3 37.13 20.79 -9.93
N LEU A 4 36.66 21.47 -8.91
CA LEU A 4 36.33 20.89 -7.60
C LEU A 4 35.12 21.63 -7.10
N LEU A 5 33.96 21.39 -7.72
CA LEU A 5 32.66 21.93 -7.34
C LEU A 5 31.62 21.08 -8.07
N LEU A 6 30.53 20.74 -7.37
CA LEU A 6 29.37 19.93 -7.78
C LEU A 6 29.42 18.44 -7.41
N ALA A 7 29.37 18.17 -6.11
CA ALA A 7 28.82 16.92 -5.60
C ALA A 7 28.05 17.15 -4.28
N THR A 8 27.25 18.21 -4.22
CA THR A 8 26.18 18.37 -3.22
C THR A 8 24.89 17.89 -3.86
N LEU A 9 24.81 16.58 -4.10
CA LEU A 9 23.55 15.94 -4.45
C LEU A 9 22.62 16.07 -3.25
N LEU A 10 21.46 16.64 -3.51
CA LEU A 10 20.39 16.87 -2.56
C LEU A 10 20.01 15.56 -1.86
N SER A 11 20.58 15.33 -0.67
CA SER A 11 19.96 14.47 0.33
C SER A 11 18.76 15.21 0.90
N MET A 12 17.71 15.37 0.09
CA MET A 12 16.40 15.71 0.62
C MET A 12 16.01 14.53 1.51
N PRO A 13 15.68 14.76 2.80
CA PRO A 13 15.06 13.71 3.58
C PRO A 13 13.78 13.33 2.83
N ALA A 14 13.72 12.10 2.32
CA ALA A 14 12.46 11.54 1.89
C ALA A 14 11.59 11.51 3.14
N GLN A 15 10.68 12.47 3.25
CA GLN A 15 9.73 12.51 4.33
C GLN A 15 8.87 11.26 4.16
N ALA A 16 8.87 10.39 5.17
CA ALA A 16 8.02 9.21 5.15
C ALA A 16 6.58 9.67 4.93
N ALA A 17 5.87 9.02 4.02
CA ALA A 17 4.47 9.31 3.77
C ALA A 17 3.67 9.19 5.06
N THR A 18 2.73 10.11 5.23
CA THR A 18 1.81 10.10 6.37
C THR A 18 0.82 8.94 6.22
N PRO A 19 0.24 8.43 7.33
CA PRO A 19 -0.79 7.39 7.26
C PRO A 19 -1.97 7.77 6.35
N ALA A 20 -2.32 9.05 6.27
CA ALA A 20 -3.39 9.54 5.39
C ALA A 20 -3.01 9.48 3.89
N GLU A 21 -1.76 9.76 3.54
CA GLU A 21 -1.27 9.63 2.16
C GLU A 21 -1.21 8.15 1.74
N ILE A 22 -0.80 7.28 2.66
CA ILE A 22 -0.80 5.83 2.45
C ILE A 22 -2.22 5.31 2.30
N ASP A 23 -3.15 5.71 3.17
CA ASP A 23 -4.58 5.37 3.06
C ASP A 23 -5.14 5.75 1.68
N TYR A 24 -4.85 6.96 1.21
CA TYR A 24 -5.25 7.42 -0.11
C TYR A 24 -4.64 6.57 -1.24
N ALA A 25 -3.36 6.20 -1.13
CA ALA A 25 -2.70 5.33 -2.10
C ALA A 25 -3.33 3.92 -2.14
N VAL A 26 -3.64 3.34 -0.97
CA VAL A 26 -4.31 2.05 -0.85
C VAL A 26 -5.69 2.11 -1.54
N GLN A 27 -6.51 3.11 -1.24
CA GLN A 27 -7.80 3.30 -1.90
C GLN A 27 -7.68 3.39 -3.42
N GLY A 28 -6.70 4.17 -3.91
CA GLY A 28 -6.45 4.32 -5.33
C GLY A 28 -6.06 3.01 -6.01
N ILE A 29 -5.23 2.20 -5.37
CA ILE A 29 -4.83 0.87 -5.88
C ILE A 29 -6.03 -0.07 -5.91
N LEU A 30 -6.75 -0.21 -4.80
CA LEU A 30 -7.92 -1.09 -4.72
C LEU A 30 -8.98 -0.72 -5.75
N ALA A 31 -9.27 0.58 -5.92
CA ALA A 31 -10.22 1.07 -6.91
C ALA A 31 -9.75 0.79 -8.34
N ARG A 32 -8.46 1.01 -8.65
CA ARG A 32 -7.89 0.76 -9.99
C ARG A 32 -7.92 -0.72 -10.36
N GLU A 33 -7.63 -1.60 -9.40
CA GLU A 33 -7.70 -3.05 -9.61
C GLU A 33 -9.13 -3.61 -9.52
N GLY A 34 -10.11 -2.76 -9.16
CA GLY A 34 -11.52 -3.11 -9.10
C GLY A 34 -11.90 -4.00 -7.91
N VAL A 35 -11.08 -3.99 -6.86
CA VAL A 35 -11.31 -4.72 -5.61
C VAL A 35 -12.30 -3.94 -4.75
N ARG A 36 -13.40 -4.58 -4.33
CA ARG A 36 -14.53 -3.94 -3.62
C ARG A 36 -14.85 -4.59 -2.28
N PHE A 37 -14.68 -5.91 -2.17
CA PHE A 37 -15.04 -6.66 -0.95
C PHE A 37 -13.80 -7.02 -0.13
N VAL A 38 -13.08 -5.99 0.32
CA VAL A 38 -11.95 -6.11 1.24
C VAL A 38 -12.09 -5.09 2.37
N THR A 39 -11.44 -5.38 3.49
CA THR A 39 -11.27 -4.42 4.59
C THR A 39 -9.78 -4.18 4.77
N TYR A 40 -9.39 -2.93 5.00
CA TYR A 40 -8.00 -2.65 5.32
C TYR A 40 -7.87 -1.57 6.41
N GLU A 41 -6.69 -1.51 7.01
CA GLU A 41 -6.30 -0.50 7.99
C GLU A 41 -4.86 -0.06 7.69
N VAL A 42 -4.59 1.22 7.86
CA VAL A 42 -3.22 1.77 7.84
C VAL A 42 -2.88 2.21 9.24
N ASP A 43 -1.83 1.63 9.82
CA ASP A 43 -1.39 2.02 11.16
C ASP A 43 -0.51 3.28 11.15
N GLU A 44 -0.16 3.77 12.33
CA GLU A 44 0.67 4.97 12.50
C GLU A 44 2.09 4.81 11.93
N THR A 45 2.54 3.58 11.68
CA THR A 45 3.85 3.27 11.10
C THR A 45 3.83 3.19 9.57
N GLY A 46 2.66 3.33 8.95
CA GLY A 46 2.48 3.20 7.51
C GLY A 46 2.40 1.74 7.02
N ARG A 47 2.16 0.80 7.94
CA ARG A 47 1.87 -0.60 7.60
C ARG A 47 0.41 -0.73 7.23
N VAL A 48 0.15 -1.52 6.19
CA VAL A 48 -1.19 -1.80 5.68
C VAL A 48 -1.57 -3.22 6.09
N HIS A 49 -2.70 -3.35 6.77
CA HIS A 49 -3.34 -4.63 7.06
C HIS A 49 -4.51 -4.82 6.11
N LEU A 50 -4.45 -5.82 5.23
CA LEU A 50 -5.49 -6.12 4.25
C LEU A 50 -6.16 -7.46 4.58
N LEU A 51 -7.49 -7.45 4.69
CA LEU A 51 -8.34 -8.63 4.85
C LEU A 51 -9.15 -8.86 3.58
N SER A 52 -9.13 -10.08 3.05
CA SER A 52 -9.91 -10.46 1.86
C SER A 52 -10.68 -11.76 2.08
N GLY A 53 -11.98 -11.76 1.79
CA GLY A 53 -12.81 -12.97 1.76
C GLY A 53 -12.92 -13.56 0.35
N HIS A 54 -13.76 -14.60 0.19
CA HIS A 54 -13.94 -15.31 -1.08
C HIS A 54 -14.82 -14.58 -2.12
N ASN A 55 -15.43 -13.45 -1.75
CA ASN A 55 -16.30 -12.69 -2.64
C ASN A 55 -15.56 -11.94 -3.75
N GLU A 56 -14.24 -11.78 -3.62
CA GLU A 56 -13.38 -11.29 -4.70
C GLU A 56 -12.69 -12.45 -5.41
N PRO A 57 -12.61 -12.45 -6.75
CA PRO A 57 -11.78 -13.40 -7.47
C PRO A 57 -10.32 -13.32 -6.99
N ALA A 58 -9.74 -14.47 -6.63
CA ALA A 58 -8.38 -14.55 -6.07
C ALA A 58 -7.35 -13.78 -6.91
N TRP A 59 -7.37 -13.96 -8.24
CA TRP A 59 -6.46 -13.27 -9.16
C TRP A 59 -6.51 -11.74 -9.07
N ARG A 60 -7.66 -11.17 -8.71
CA ARG A 60 -7.83 -9.71 -8.58
C ARG A 60 -7.24 -9.21 -7.28
N ILE A 61 -7.45 -9.94 -6.19
CA ILE A 61 -6.82 -9.65 -4.89
C ILE A 61 -5.30 -9.76 -5.01
N GLU A 62 -4.81 -10.82 -5.64
CA GLU A 62 -3.37 -11.03 -5.88
C GLU A 62 -2.76 -9.84 -6.63
N LYS A 63 -3.41 -9.36 -7.69
CA LYS A 63 -2.95 -8.19 -8.45
C LYS A 63 -2.91 -6.91 -7.60
N ALA A 64 -3.90 -6.70 -6.72
CA ALA A 64 -3.90 -5.57 -5.80
C ALA A 64 -2.81 -5.70 -4.74
N VAL A 65 -2.59 -6.90 -4.20
CA VAL A 65 -1.53 -7.20 -3.23
C VAL A 65 -0.15 -6.93 -3.84
N GLU A 66 0.11 -7.37 -5.07
CA GLU A 66 1.36 -7.08 -5.78
C GLU A 66 1.56 -5.56 -5.94
N ALA A 67 0.51 -4.84 -6.34
CA ALA A 67 0.58 -3.39 -6.50
C ALA A 67 0.86 -2.68 -5.16
N LEU A 68 0.22 -3.11 -4.07
CA LEU A 68 0.44 -2.59 -2.71
C LEU A 68 1.86 -2.87 -2.21
N GLN A 69 2.35 -4.09 -2.38
CA GLN A 69 3.72 -4.48 -1.99
C GLN A 69 4.80 -3.70 -2.75
N SER A 70 4.51 -3.33 -4.01
CA SER A 70 5.43 -2.57 -4.85
C SER A 70 5.39 -1.05 -4.59
N HIS A 71 4.46 -0.57 -3.77
CA HIS A 71 4.28 0.86 -3.57
C HIS A 71 5.37 1.42 -2.65
N PRO A 72 6.13 2.46 -3.06
CA PRO A 72 7.30 2.93 -2.33
C PRO A 72 6.99 3.52 -0.95
N ASP A 73 5.76 4.03 -0.77
CA ASP A 73 5.31 4.67 0.46
C ASP A 73 4.71 3.69 1.48
N ILE A 74 4.42 2.44 1.08
CA ILE A 74 3.88 1.42 1.98
C ILE A 74 5.05 0.73 2.66
N ALA A 75 5.18 0.92 3.98
CA ALA A 75 6.31 0.37 4.74
C ALA A 75 6.28 -1.16 4.77
N GLU A 76 5.09 -1.74 4.99
CA GLU A 76 4.87 -3.18 5.00
C GLU A 76 3.40 -3.50 4.69
N LEU A 77 3.16 -4.61 4.00
CA LEU A 77 1.82 -5.14 3.78
C LEU A 77 1.65 -6.47 4.54
N VAL A 78 0.62 -6.54 5.39
CA VAL A 78 0.14 -7.76 6.01
C VAL A 78 -1.17 -8.15 5.35
N TRP A 79 -1.16 -9.18 4.51
CA TRP A 79 -2.35 -9.71 3.86
C TRP A 79 -2.84 -10.99 4.56
N THR A 80 -4.09 -10.97 5.01
CA THR A 80 -4.75 -12.10 5.65
C THR A 80 -5.98 -12.51 4.84
N PRO A 81 -5.92 -13.62 4.09
CA PRO A 81 -7.11 -14.21 3.49
C PRO A 81 -8.00 -14.80 4.59
N LEU A 82 -9.30 -14.56 4.49
CA LEU A 82 -10.32 -15.08 5.40
C LEU A 82 -11.06 -16.23 4.73
N ASP A 83 -11.30 -17.31 5.48
CA ASP A 83 -12.18 -18.41 5.06
C ASP A 83 -13.65 -18.04 5.29
N THR A 84 -14.07 -16.92 4.71
CA THR A 84 -15.42 -16.37 4.79
C THR A 84 -15.79 -15.71 3.47
N GLU A 85 -17.08 -15.70 3.14
CA GLU A 85 -17.58 -14.89 2.02
C GLU A 85 -17.42 -13.39 2.36
N PHE A 86 -17.73 -13.00 3.60
CA PHE A 86 -17.75 -11.60 4.02
C PHE A 86 -16.50 -11.20 4.79
N CYS A 87 -15.88 -10.08 4.39
CA CYS A 87 -14.94 -9.37 5.25
C CYS A 87 -15.71 -8.67 6.38
N PRO A 88 -15.24 -8.74 7.64
CA PRO A 88 -15.86 -8.01 8.74
C PRO A 88 -15.72 -6.50 8.48
N ILE A 89 -16.86 -5.81 8.35
CA ILE A 89 -16.90 -4.34 8.36
C ILE A 89 -16.63 -3.91 9.81
N ARG A 90 -15.58 -3.12 10.04
CA ARG A 90 -15.38 -2.42 11.31
C ARG A 90 -16.11 -1.09 11.29
#